data_AF-A0A076MNW4-F1
#
_entry.id   AF-A0A076MNW4-F1
#
_cell.length_a   1.000
_cell.length_b   1.000
_cell.length_c   1.000
_cell.angle_alpha   90.00
_cell.angle_beta   90.00
_cell.angle_gamma   90.00
#
_symmetry.space_group_name_H-M   'P 1'
#
loop_
_entity.id
_entity.type
_entity.pdbx_description
1 polymer ?
#
loop_
_entity_poly.entity_id
_entity_poly.type
_entity_poly.pdbx_seq_one_letter_code
_entity_poly.pdbx_strand_id
1 'polypeptide(L)' 'MIYLLAAIGALTIAVLLWRAFGPEHVGVSSRATVPPDDDPEFLRKLGEQKPPKSEED' A
#
# COMPACT_ATOMS: atom_id res chain seq x y z
N MET A 1 -13.64 23.34 35.83
CA MET A 1 -12.53 22.36 35.89
C MET A 1 -13.00 20.95 35.59
N ILE A 2 -14.00 20.41 36.30
CA ILE A 2 -14.52 19.06 36.03
C ILE A 2 -15.03 18.88 34.59
N TYR A 3 -15.67 19.91 34.02
CA TYR A 3 -16.12 19.90 32.63
C TYR A 3 -14.97 19.80 31.62
N LEU A 4 -13.82 20.40 31.91
CA LEU A 4 -12.63 20.30 31.05
C LEU A 4 -12.08 18.87 31.05
N LEU A 5 -11.98 18.27 32.25
CA LEU A 5 -11.55 16.88 32.41
C LEU A 5 -12.54 15.91 31.74
N ALA A 6 -13.85 16.15 31.89
CA ALA A 6 -14.88 15.36 31.23
C ALA A 6 -14.82 15.46 29.71
N ALA A 7 -14.57 16.66 29.16
CA ALA A 7 -14.42 16.86 27.72
C ALA A 7 -13.20 16.12 27.16
N ILE A 8 -12.07 16.18 27.88
CA ILE A 8 -10.86 15.44 27.51
C ILE A 8 -11.13 13.93 27.56
N GLY A 9 -11.76 13.43 28.63
CA GLY A 9 -12.10 12.02 28.77
C GLY A 9 -13.08 11.52 27.71
N ALA A 10 -14.09 12.32 27.34
CA ALA A 10 -15.01 11.98 26.26
C ALA A 10 -14.30 11.92 24.90
N LEU A 11 -13.40 12.88 24.64
CA LEU A 11 -12.63 12.92 23.40
C LEU A 11 -11.70 11.71 23.26
N THR A 12 -11.01 11.33 24.34
CA THR A 12 -10.12 10.15 24.31
C THR A 12 -10.89 8.87 24.05
N ILE A 13 -12.05 8.67 24.71
CA ILE A 13 -12.91 7.51 24.45
C ILE A 13 -13.39 7.50 23.00
N ALA A 14 -13.85 8.64 22.47
CA ALA A 14 -14.29 8.73 21.08
C ALA A 14 -13.17 8.37 20.08
N VAL A 15 -11.95 8.84 20.31
CA VAL A 15 -10.77 8.51 19.48
C VAL A 15 -10.42 7.02 19.59
N LEU A 16 -10.48 6.44 20.78
CA LEU A 16 -10.21 5.00 20.98
C LEU A 16 -11.26 4.14 20.27
N LEU A 17 -12.54 4.50 20.38
CA LEU A 17 -13.62 3.81 19.69
C LEU A 17 -13.48 3.94 18.17
N TRP A 18 -13.12 5.12 17.67
CA TRP A 18 -12.79 5.29 16.24
C TRP A 18 -11.61 4.40 15.85
N ARG A 19 -10.53 4.36 16.63
CA ARG A 19 -9.37 3.53 16.27
C ARG A 19 -9.66 2.03 16.30
N ALA A 20 -10.53 1.58 17.21
CA ALA A 20 -10.86 0.17 17.38
C ALA A 20 -11.95 -0.33 16.41
N PHE A 21 -12.94 0.51 16.12
CA PHE A 21 -14.13 0.14 15.34
C PHE A 21 -14.37 1.03 14.12
N GLY A 22 -13.49 2.00 13.88
CA GLY A 22 -13.55 2.82 12.69
C GLY A 22 -13.42 1.96 11.45
N PRO A 23 -13.89 2.47 10.29
CA PRO A 23 -13.82 1.74 9.04
C PRO A 23 -12.41 1.23 8.89
N GLU A 24 -12.27 -0.10 8.79
CA GLU A 24 -11.01 -0.76 8.50
C GLU A 24 -10.41 0.06 7.37
N HIS A 25 -9.26 0.70 7.63
CA HIS A 25 -8.58 1.40 6.57
C HIS A 25 -8.48 0.34 5.49
N VAL A 26 -9.21 0.52 4.39
CA VAL A 26 -8.96 -0.21 3.16
C VAL A 26 -7.61 0.31 2.72
N GLY A 27 -6.58 -0.07 3.48
CA GLY A 27 -5.24 -0.18 3.00
C GLY A 27 -5.45 -1.11 1.85
N VAL A 28 -5.50 -0.51 0.66
CA VAL A 28 -5.15 -1.17 -0.58
C VAL A 28 -4.10 -2.15 -0.15
N SER A 29 -4.49 -3.43 -0.11
CA SER A 29 -3.61 -4.50 0.30
C SER A 29 -2.31 -4.13 -0.39
N SER A 30 -1.27 -3.83 0.39
CA SER A 30 0.07 -3.87 -0.14
C SER A 30 0.27 -5.35 -0.40
N ARG A 31 -0.42 -5.87 -1.41
CA ARG A 31 -0.02 -6.99 -2.21
C ARG A 31 1.35 -6.50 -2.60
N ALA A 32 2.34 -6.94 -1.84
CA ALA A 32 3.72 -6.78 -2.20
C ALA A 32 3.71 -7.27 -3.63
N THR A 33 3.83 -6.33 -4.58
CA THR A 33 4.12 -6.68 -5.95
C THR A 33 5.43 -7.41 -5.79
N VAL A 34 5.34 -8.74 -5.75
CA VAL A 34 6.51 -9.61 -5.72
C VAL A 34 7.28 -9.17 -6.95
N PRO A 35 8.48 -8.59 -6.78
CA PRO A 35 9.30 -8.26 -7.93
C PRO A 35 9.46 -9.56 -8.73
N PRO A 36 9.39 -9.50 -10.06
CA PRO A 36 9.76 -10.65 -10.87
C PRO A 36 11.10 -11.18 -10.38
N ASP A 37 11.17 -12.47 -10.09
CA ASP A 37 12.41 -13.12 -9.65
C ASP A 37 13.47 -12.87 -10.73
N ASP A 38 14.66 -12.43 -10.33
CA ASP A 38 15.78 -12.06 -11.22
C ASP A 38 16.42 -13.30 -11.89
N ASP A 39 15.58 -14.19 -12.40
CA ASP A 39 15.97 -15.46 -12.98
C ASP A 39 16.59 -15.23 -14.36
N PRO A 40 17.65 -15.97 -14.72
CA PRO A 40 18.26 -15.89 -16.05
C PRO A 40 17.24 -16.22 -17.16
N GLU A 41 16.22 -17.03 -16.85
CA GLU A 41 15.13 -17.37 -17.77
C GLU A 41 14.20 -16.19 -18.06
N PHE A 42 13.95 -15.30 -17.09
CA PHE A 42 13.13 -14.10 -17.31
C PHE A 42 13.83 -13.10 -18.25
N LEU A 43 15.12 -12.85 -18.01
CA LEU A 43 15.93 -11.95 -18.83
C LEU A 43 16.09 -12.45 -20.28
N ARG A 44 16.22 -13.78 -20.47
CA ARG A 44 16.24 -14.40 -21.81
C ARG A 44 14.96 -14.08 -22.59
N LYS A 45 13.79 -14.28 -21.96
CA LYS A 45 12.49 -13.97 -22.59
C LYS A 45 12.31 -12.49 -22.90
N LEU A 46 12.86 -11.59 -22.10
CA LEU A 46 12.81 -10.15 -22.35
C LEU A 46 13.69 -9.73 -23.55
N GLY A 47 14.84 -10.39 -23.74
CA GLY A 47 15.68 -10.22 -24.91
C GLY A 47 15.04 -10.72 -26.20
N GLU A 48 14.35 -11.87 -26.13
CA GLU A 48 13.62 -12.47 -27.25
C GLU A 48 12.40 -11.63 -27.69
N GLN A 49 11.73 -10.97 -26.73
CA GLN A 49 10.56 -10.13 -27.00
C GLN A 49 10.88 -8.72 -27.47
N LYS A 50 12.16 -8.33 -27.55
CA LYS A 50 12.52 -7.02 -28.08
C LYS A 50 12.41 -7.09 -29.61
N PRO A 51 11.36 -6.52 -30.23
CA PRO A 51 11.28 -6.52 -31.69
C PRO A 51 12.50 -5.79 -32.24
N PRO A 52 13.04 -6.22 -33.40
CA PRO A 52 14.16 -5.54 -34.01
C PRO A 52 13.77 -4.08 -34.19
N LYS A 53 14.56 -3.19 -33.59
CA LYS A 53 14.45 -1.76 -33.81
C LYS A 53 14.62 -1.59 -35.31
N SER A 54 13.54 -1.24 -36.00
CA SER A 54 13.60 -0.77 -37.38
C SER A 54 14.56 0.39 -37.39
N GLU A 55 15.76 0.12 -37.89
CA GLU A 55 16.70 1.13 -38.35
C GLU A 55 15.97 1.84 -39.49
N GLU A 56 15.46 3.03 -39.19
CA GLU A 56 14.82 3.93 -40.14
C GLU A 56 15.93 4.91 -40.57
N ASP A 57 16.21 4.87 -41.87
CA ASP A 57 17.27 5.59 -42.60
C ASP A 57 17.21 7.13 -42.47
#